data_AF-A0A2G2YSK4-F1
#
_entry.id   AF-A0A2G2YSK4-F1
#
_cell.length_a   1.000
_cell.length_b   1.000
_cell.length_c   1.000
_cell.angle_alpha   90.00
_cell.angle_beta   90.00
_cell.angle_gamma   90.00
#
_symmetry.space_group_name_H-M   'P 1'
#
loop_
_entity.id
_entity.type
_entity.pdbx_description
1 polymer ?
#
loop_
_entity_poly.entity_id
_entity_poly.type
_entity_poly.pdbx_seq_one_letter_code
_entity_poly.pdbx_strand_id
1 'polypeptide(L)'
;MQIVENTWPQPVQGTNMFRLWMRLKFCKASLKQLQKSGLSSLDNRINEARDKLQVIQGQITTSGQDQVEREEEASAKMNKWMTIQKVLKQKSKAHRIEVGDGNNKYFYNYMKARASINCITRLKNSHGEAMAEPEFILRWFKKTTKHVNEKQWRNQDFY
;
A
#
# COMPACT_ATOMS: atom_id res chain seq x y z
N MET A 1 -10.05 5.40 22.16
CA MET A 1 -9.72 5.39 20.71
C MET A 1 -10.37 6.66 20.12
N GLN A 2 -9.92 7.83 20.57
CA GLN A 2 -10.74 9.07 20.57
C GLN A 2 -11.16 9.57 19.19
N ILE A 3 -10.33 9.38 18.15
CA ILE A 3 -10.66 9.81 16.79
C ILE A 3 -11.86 9.03 16.23
N VAL A 4 -11.93 7.73 16.49
CA VAL A 4 -13.05 6.92 16.02
C VAL A 4 -14.31 7.28 16.81
N GLU A 5 -14.20 7.47 18.12
CA GLU A 5 -15.30 7.90 19.00
C GLU A 5 -15.89 9.25 18.56
N ASN A 6 -15.06 10.19 18.08
CA ASN A 6 -15.50 11.51 17.63
C ASN A 6 -16.05 11.52 16.18
N THR A 7 -15.52 10.67 15.30
CA THR A 7 -15.90 10.64 13.87
C THR A 7 -17.09 9.70 13.59
N TRP A 8 -17.33 8.70 14.44
CA TRP A 8 -18.42 7.73 14.28
C TRP A 8 -19.85 8.28 14.43
N PRO A 9 -20.18 9.18 15.38
CA PRO A 9 -21.55 9.63 15.60
C PRO A 9 -22.09 10.60 14.54
N GLN A 10 -21.34 10.88 13.47
CA GLN A 10 -21.76 11.80 12.42
C GLN A 10 -23.10 11.37 11.80
N PRO A 11 -24.10 12.28 11.73
CA PRO A 11 -25.40 11.98 11.14
C PRO A 11 -25.24 11.80 9.64
N VAL A 12 -25.62 10.62 9.15
CA VAL A 12 -25.62 10.30 7.72
C VAL A 12 -27.03 9.90 7.31
N GLN A 13 -27.56 10.58 6.30
CA GLN A 13 -28.85 10.25 5.71
C GLN A 13 -28.70 9.17 4.64
N GLY A 14 -29.74 8.35 4.44
CA GLY A 14 -29.77 7.28 3.43
C GLY A 14 -30.05 5.90 4.02
N THR A 15 -29.79 4.84 3.25
CA THR A 15 -30.00 3.43 3.67
C THR A 15 -28.97 2.99 4.72
N ASN A 16 -29.29 1.98 5.52
CA ASN A 16 -28.40 1.49 6.59
C ASN A 16 -26.99 1.14 6.09
N MET A 17 -26.89 0.50 4.92
CA MET A 17 -25.61 0.14 4.32
C MET A 17 -24.80 1.37 3.89
N PHE A 18 -25.47 2.39 3.35
CA PHE A 18 -24.85 3.66 2.98
C PHE A 18 -24.34 4.43 4.19
N ARG A 19 -25.12 4.46 5.28
CA ARG A 19 -24.71 5.08 6.56
C ARG A 19 -23.46 4.41 7.11
N LEU A 20 -23.43 3.07 7.12
CA LEU A 20 -22.26 2.31 7.56
C LEU A 20 -21.03 2.61 6.70
N TRP A 21 -21.17 2.53 5.37
CA TRP A 21 -20.08 2.82 4.45
C TRP A 21 -19.52 4.24 4.62
N MET A 22 -20.39 5.24 4.78
CA MET A 22 -19.97 6.62 4.93
C MET A 22 -19.24 6.87 6.26
N ARG A 23 -19.73 6.29 7.36
CA ARG A 23 -19.03 6.33 8.65
C ARG A 23 -17.63 5.71 8.57
N LEU A 24 -17.51 4.54 7.91
CA LEU A 24 -16.21 3.92 7.64
C LEU A 24 -15.30 4.81 6.78
N LYS A 25 -15.87 5.49 5.78
CA LYS A 25 -15.13 6.44 4.93
C LYS A 25 -14.59 7.62 5.74
N PHE A 26 -15.38 8.19 6.66
CA PHE A 26 -14.93 9.28 7.53
C PHE A 26 -13.86 8.82 8.51
N CYS A 27 -14.05 7.70 9.20
CA CYS A 27 -13.02 7.15 10.09
C CYS A 27 -11.72 6.87 9.34
N LYS A 28 -11.78 6.34 8.11
CA LYS A 28 -10.61 6.14 7.26
C LYS A 28 -9.88 7.45 6.95
N ALA A 29 -10.60 8.54 6.70
CA ALA A 29 -10.01 9.84 6.44
C ALA A 29 -9.29 10.39 7.69
N SER A 30 -9.95 10.37 8.85
CA SER A 30 -9.36 10.86 10.10
C SER A 30 -8.15 10.03 10.54
N LEU A 31 -8.19 8.70 10.38
CA LEU A 31 -7.05 7.82 10.66
C LEU A 31 -5.87 8.08 9.72
N LYS A 32 -6.14 8.35 8.44
CA LYS A 32 -5.09 8.77 7.49
C LYS A 32 -4.46 10.10 7.89
N GLN A 33 -5.24 11.04 8.41
CA GLN A 33 -4.72 12.32 8.87
C GLN A 33 -3.81 12.15 10.10
N LEU A 34 -4.20 11.32 11.06
CA LEU A 34 -3.34 10.98 12.20
C LEU A 34 -2.04 10.30 11.77
N GLN A 35 -2.13 9.34 10.85
CA GLN A 35 -0.95 8.67 10.31
C GLN A 35 -0.02 9.69 9.63
N LYS A 36 -0.58 10.62 8.85
CA LYS A 36 0.17 11.71 8.24
C LYS A 36 0.78 12.65 9.28
N SER A 37 0.08 13.06 10.34
CA SER A 37 0.66 13.95 11.35
C SER A 37 1.85 13.30 12.07
N GLY A 38 1.72 12.03 12.45
CA GLY A 38 2.80 11.26 13.08
C GLY A 38 4.00 11.04 12.15
N LEU A 39 3.78 10.51 10.93
CA LEU A 39 4.88 10.29 9.97
C LEU A 39 5.46 11.60 9.42
N SER A 40 4.64 12.63 9.18
CA SER A 40 5.13 13.91 8.68
C SER A 40 6.09 14.57 9.66
N SER A 41 5.94 14.34 10.97
CA SER A 41 6.92 14.86 11.93
C SER A 41 8.33 14.29 11.72
N LEU A 42 8.44 13.03 11.29
CA LEU A 42 9.72 12.39 11.00
C LEU A 42 10.23 12.78 9.60
N ASP A 43 9.35 12.79 8.60
CA ASP A 43 9.69 13.21 7.24
C ASP A 43 10.12 14.70 7.21
N ASN A 44 9.47 15.57 8.00
CA ASN A 44 9.86 16.96 8.19
C ASN A 44 11.25 17.06 8.84
N ARG A 45 11.55 16.27 9.87
CA ARG A 45 12.90 16.25 10.49
C ARG A 45 13.98 15.79 9.53
N ILE A 46 13.67 14.84 8.65
CA ILE A 46 14.58 14.38 7.58
C ILE A 46 14.79 15.49 6.56
N ASN A 47 13.73 16.17 6.13
CA ASN A 47 13.82 17.29 5.20
C ASN A 47 14.61 18.46 5.81
N GLU A 48 14.32 18.86 7.05
CA GLU A 48 15.09 19.89 7.75
C GLU A 48 16.58 19.54 7.90
N ALA A 49 16.89 18.28 8.19
CA ALA A 49 18.28 17.83 8.26
C ALA A 49 18.96 17.86 6.88
N ARG A 50 18.22 17.51 5.82
CA ARG A 50 18.69 17.59 4.43
C ARG A 50 18.94 19.02 3.99
N ASP A 51 18.02 19.93 4.27
CA ASP A 51 18.14 21.35 3.91
C ASP A 51 19.34 21.99 4.62
N LYS A 52 19.54 21.68 5.90
CA LYS A 52 20.72 22.14 6.68
C LYS A 52 22.03 21.63 6.08
N LEU A 53 22.08 20.35 5.71
CA LEU A 53 23.24 19.76 5.08
C LEU A 53 23.54 20.41 3.72
N GLN A 54 22.50 20.68 2.92
CA GLN A 54 22.65 21.36 1.62
C GLN A 54 23.18 22.79 1.77
N VAL A 55 22.72 23.53 2.79
CA VAL A 55 23.23 24.87 3.09
C VAL A 55 24.72 24.81 3.47
N ILE A 56 25.11 23.88 4.35
CA ILE A 56 26.51 23.74 4.79
C ILE A 56 27.41 23.34 3.63
N GLN A 57 26.98 22.37 2.81
CA GLN A 57 27.71 21.94 1.61
C GLN A 57 27.87 23.06 0.58
N GLY A 58 26.86 23.93 0.42
CA GLY A 58 26.95 25.11 -0.44
C GLY A 58 27.94 26.16 0.05
N GLN A 59 28.19 26.22 1.37
CA GLN A 59 29.14 27.17 1.96
C GLN A 59 30.58 26.63 2.03
N ILE A 60 30.78 25.31 2.05
CA ILE A 60 32.11 24.65 1.99
C ILE A 60 32.92 25.08 0.76
N THR A 61 32.24 25.37 -0.36
CA THR A 61 32.93 25.87 -1.57
C THR A 61 33.55 27.27 -1.35
N THR A 62 33.15 27.98 -0.30
CA THR A 62 33.55 29.38 -0.03
C THR A 62 34.44 29.53 1.22
N SER A 63 34.42 28.61 2.18
CA SER A 63 35.23 28.70 3.41
C SER A 63 35.78 27.34 3.88
N GLY A 64 36.95 27.37 4.52
CA GLY A 64 37.81 26.22 4.80
C GLY A 64 37.38 25.26 5.93
N GLN A 65 38.39 24.72 6.63
CA GLN A 65 38.37 23.47 7.41
C GLN A 65 37.26 23.34 8.49
N ASP A 66 36.86 24.42 9.16
CA ASP A 66 35.76 24.42 10.16
C ASP A 66 34.39 24.00 9.58
N GLN A 67 34.23 24.13 8.27
CA GLN A 67 32.98 23.83 7.59
C GLN A 67 32.87 22.35 7.21
N VAL A 68 34.00 21.64 7.14
CA VAL A 68 34.06 20.19 6.94
C VAL A 68 33.56 19.47 8.18
N GLU A 69 33.98 19.88 9.38
CA GLU A 69 33.51 19.28 10.63
C GLU A 69 32.00 19.47 10.83
N ARG A 70 31.46 20.65 10.49
CA ARG A 70 30.01 20.91 10.49
C ARG A 70 29.24 20.08 9.48
N GLU A 71 29.85 19.74 8.34
CA GLU A 71 29.25 18.87 7.33
C GLU A 71 29.16 17.43 7.81
N GLU A 72 30.23 16.93 8.44
CA GLU A 72 30.23 15.59 9.05
C GLU A 72 29.14 15.47 10.13
N GLU A 73 29.01 16.47 11.00
CA GLU A 73 27.95 16.50 12.02
C GLU A 73 26.54 16.54 11.41
N ALA A 74 26.32 17.38 10.39
CA ALA A 74 25.05 17.48 9.70
C ALA A 74 24.68 16.18 8.98
N SER A 75 25.67 15.53 8.37
CA SER A 75 25.55 14.24 7.69
C SER A 75 25.23 13.12 8.68
N ALA A 76 25.92 13.06 9.82
CA ALA A 76 25.63 12.13 10.91
C ALA A 76 24.19 12.31 11.44
N LYS A 77 23.73 13.55 11.58
CA LYS A 77 22.36 13.87 12.02
C LYS A 77 21.31 13.43 11.00
N MET A 78 21.55 13.64 9.71
CA MET A 78 20.67 13.16 8.64
C MET A 78 20.62 11.63 8.60
N ASN A 79 21.76 10.97 8.69
CA ASN A 79 21.87 9.51 8.75
C ASN A 79 21.15 8.92 9.97
N LYS A 80 21.19 9.58 11.12
CA LYS A 80 20.44 9.20 12.32
C LYS A 80 18.94 9.17 12.05
N TRP A 81 18.36 10.23 11.47
CA TRP A 81 16.93 10.29 11.18
C TRP A 81 16.51 9.26 10.12
N MET A 82 17.32 9.06 9.07
CA MET A 82 17.06 8.02 8.08
C MET A 82 17.09 6.62 8.69
N THR A 83 18.01 6.35 9.62
CA THR A 83 18.09 5.06 10.31
C THR A 83 16.85 4.80 11.17
N ILE A 84 16.40 5.81 11.92
CA ILE A 84 15.14 5.72 12.70
C ILE A 84 13.96 5.41 11.76
N GLN A 85 13.85 6.08 10.61
CA GLN A 85 12.79 5.84 9.64
C GLN A 85 12.83 4.40 9.09
N LYS A 86 14.02 3.87 8.80
CA LYS A 86 14.21 2.47 8.38
C LYS A 86 13.74 1.49 9.44
N VAL A 87 14.15 1.69 10.70
CA VAL A 87 13.74 0.82 11.84
C VAL A 87 12.22 0.85 12.03
N LEU A 88 11.59 2.02 11.96
CA LEU A 88 10.13 2.14 12.09
C LEU A 88 9.39 1.42 10.94
N LYS A 89 9.88 1.53 9.71
CA LYS A 89 9.35 0.80 8.55
C LYS A 89 9.49 -0.72 8.75
N GLN A 90 10.64 -1.17 9.24
CA GLN A 90 10.87 -2.59 9.55
C GLN A 90 9.94 -3.09 10.65
N LYS A 91 9.78 -2.35 11.76
CA LYS A 91 8.84 -2.70 12.83
C LYS A 91 7.40 -2.78 12.33
N SER A 92 6.97 -1.81 11.52
CA SER A 92 5.64 -1.83 10.90
C SER A 92 5.45 -3.06 10.00
N LYS A 93 6.47 -3.42 9.22
CA LYS A 93 6.44 -4.63 8.38
C LYS A 93 6.40 -5.91 9.23
N ALA A 94 7.24 -6.02 10.25
CA ALA A 94 7.28 -7.15 11.16
C ALA A 94 5.93 -7.34 11.88
N HIS A 95 5.36 -6.26 12.41
CA HIS A 95 4.02 -6.28 13.00
C HIS A 95 2.94 -6.69 12.01
N ARG A 96 3.02 -6.23 10.75
CA ARG A 96 2.09 -6.65 9.70
C ARG A 96 2.24 -8.14 9.36
N ILE A 97 3.44 -8.69 9.37
CA ILE A 97 3.68 -10.13 9.18
C ILE A 97 3.11 -10.90 10.37
N GLU A 98 3.41 -10.48 11.59
CA GLU A 98 2.89 -11.09 12.82
C GLU A 98 1.35 -11.13 12.85
N VAL A 99 0.70 -10.00 12.58
CA VAL A 99 -0.77 -9.87 12.66
C VAL A 99 -1.48 -10.39 11.40
N GLY A 100 -0.85 -10.26 10.24
CA GLY A 100 -1.44 -10.53 8.93
C GLY A 100 -1.10 -11.90 8.35
N ASP A 101 0.14 -12.35 8.54
CA ASP A 101 0.70 -13.59 7.98
C ASP A 101 0.69 -14.75 8.99
N GLY A 102 0.30 -14.50 10.24
CA GLY A 102 -0.03 -15.53 11.22
C GLY A 102 -1.35 -16.23 10.87
N ASN A 103 -1.44 -16.86 9.69
CA ASN A 103 -2.54 -17.71 9.21
C ASN A 103 -3.93 -17.33 9.77
N ASN A 104 -4.25 -16.03 9.72
CA ASN A 104 -5.35 -15.47 10.48
C ASN A 104 -6.66 -15.77 9.75
N LYS A 105 -7.71 -16.15 10.49
CA LYS A 105 -9.09 -16.30 10.00
C LYS A 105 -9.52 -15.13 9.11
N TYR A 106 -9.06 -13.91 9.39
CA TYR A 106 -9.26 -12.72 8.56
C TYR A 106 -8.65 -12.84 7.15
N PHE A 107 -7.39 -13.27 7.02
CA PHE A 107 -6.74 -13.42 5.72
C PHE A 107 -7.42 -14.51 4.89
N TYR A 108 -7.73 -15.65 5.52
CA TYR A 108 -8.52 -16.71 4.89
C TYR A 108 -9.89 -16.20 4.43
N ASN A 109 -10.61 -15.46 5.28
CA ASN A 109 -11.91 -14.88 4.93
C ASN A 109 -11.80 -13.84 3.81
N TYR A 110 -10.77 -13.00 3.81
CA TYR A 110 -10.50 -12.02 2.76
C TYR A 110 -10.22 -12.72 1.41
N MET A 111 -9.37 -13.75 1.41
CA MET A 111 -9.08 -14.55 0.22
C MET A 111 -10.32 -15.29 -0.28
N LYS A 112 -11.15 -15.84 0.61
CA LYS A 112 -12.43 -16.47 0.27
C LYS A 112 -13.43 -15.48 -0.32
N ALA A 113 -13.56 -14.28 0.25
CA ALA A 113 -14.41 -13.22 -0.28
C ALA A 113 -13.93 -12.76 -1.66
N ARG A 114 -12.62 -12.57 -1.83
CA ARG A 114 -12.02 -12.23 -3.12
C ARG A 114 -12.24 -13.33 -4.17
N ALA A 115 -12.08 -14.59 -3.80
CA ALA A 115 -12.37 -15.73 -4.66
C ALA A 115 -13.85 -15.78 -5.06
N SER A 116 -14.77 -15.49 -4.14
CA SER A 116 -16.22 -15.43 -4.43
C SER A 116 -16.58 -14.29 -5.38
N ILE A 117 -15.99 -13.10 -5.19
CA ILE A 117 -16.23 -11.92 -6.06
C ILE A 117 -15.66 -12.16 -7.46
N ASN A 118 -14.46 -12.76 -7.54
CA ASN A 118 -13.78 -13.00 -8.80
C ASN A 118 -14.21 -14.31 -9.48
N CYS A 119 -15.11 -15.09 -8.87
CA CYS A 119 -15.61 -16.32 -9.44
C CYS A 119 -16.50 -16.00 -10.64
N ILE A 120 -16.06 -16.39 -11.82
CA ILE A 120 -16.84 -16.24 -13.06
C ILE A 120 -17.86 -17.39 -13.08
N THR A 121 -19.13 -17.06 -12.83
CA THR A 121 -20.22 -18.04 -12.75
C THR A 121 -20.96 -18.24 -14.07
N ARG A 122 -20.78 -17.34 -15.04
CA ARG A 122 -21.43 -17.40 -16.35
C ARG A 122 -20.51 -16.90 -17.44
N LEU A 123 -20.48 -17.62 -18.56
CA LEU A 123 -19.85 -17.21 -19.81
C LEU A 123 -20.92 -17.08 -20.89
N LYS A 124 -20.73 -16.15 -21.82
CA LYS A 124 -21.63 -15.98 -22.97
C LYS A 124 -20.88 -16.40 -24.23
N ASN A 125 -21.45 -17.29 -25.03
CA ASN A 125 -20.87 -17.73 -26.29
C ASN A 125 -21.09 -16.66 -27.40
N SER A 126 -20.41 -16.80 -28.55
CA SER A 126 -20.56 -15.93 -29.71
C SER A 126 -21.99 -15.86 -30.27
N HIS A 127 -22.81 -16.87 -29.99
CA HIS A 127 -24.23 -16.96 -30.37
C HIS A 127 -25.17 -16.34 -29.32
N GLY A 128 -24.61 -15.75 -28.27
CA GLY A 128 -25.37 -15.05 -27.23
C GLY A 128 -25.96 -15.95 -26.13
N GLU A 129 -25.74 -17.26 -26.20
CA GLU A 129 -26.18 -18.23 -25.18
C GLU A 129 -25.31 -18.14 -23.92
N ALA A 130 -25.95 -18.13 -22.75
CA ALA A 130 -25.28 -18.06 -21.45
C ALA A 130 -25.04 -19.48 -20.92
N MET A 131 -23.77 -19.85 -20.77
CA MET A 131 -23.32 -21.11 -20.17
C MET A 131 -22.92 -20.86 -18.72
N ALA A 132 -23.67 -21.45 -17.79
CA ALA A 132 -23.48 -21.29 -16.35
C ALA A 132 -22.85 -22.51 -15.67
N GLU A 133 -22.55 -23.57 -16.44
CA GLU A 133 -22.04 -24.82 -15.91
C GLU A 133 -20.57 -24.67 -15.48
N PRO A 134 -20.24 -24.92 -14.19
CA PRO A 134 -18.89 -24.70 -13.67
C PRO A 134 -17.81 -25.52 -14.39
N GLU A 135 -18.11 -26.77 -14.78
CA GLU A 135 -17.17 -27.62 -15.51
C GLU A 135 -16.84 -27.06 -16.90
N PHE A 136 -17.85 -26.55 -17.60
CA PHE A 136 -17.69 -25.93 -18.90
C PHE A 136 -16.81 -24.67 -18.81
N ILE A 137 -17.07 -23.80 -17.81
CA ILE A 137 -16.30 -22.58 -17.58
C ILE A 137 -14.83 -22.92 -17.30
N LEU A 138 -14.57 -23.91 -16.43
CA LEU A 138 -13.22 -24.37 -16.13
C LEU A 138 -12.51 -24.96 -17.37
N ARG A 139 -13.22 -25.77 -18.17
CA ARG A 139 -12.68 -26.34 -19.41
C ARG A 139 -12.38 -25.25 -20.44
N TRP A 140 -13.24 -24.25 -20.56
CA TRP A 140 -13.05 -23.09 -21.43
C TRP A 140 -11.79 -22.30 -21.02
N PHE A 141 -11.63 -21.98 -19.73
CA PHE A 141 -10.43 -21.29 -19.23
C PHE A 141 -9.16 -22.10 -19.45
N LYS A 142 -9.18 -23.41 -19.19
CA LYS A 142 -8.02 -24.30 -19.48
C LYS A 142 -7.65 -24.29 -20.96
N LYS A 143 -8.64 -24.32 -21.87
CA LYS A 143 -8.42 -24.28 -23.32
C LYS A 143 -7.85 -22.93 -23.78
N THR A 144 -8.40 -21.82 -23.30
CA THR A 144 -7.97 -20.47 -23.70
C THR A 144 -6.60 -20.13 -23.14
N THR A 145 -6.32 -20.44 -21.88
CA THR A 145 -5.00 -20.22 -21.27
C THR A 145 -3.90 -21.05 -21.92
N LYS A 146 -4.18 -22.30 -22.33
CA LYS A 146 -3.24 -23.13 -23.10
C LYS A 146 -2.95 -22.53 -24.48
N HIS A 147 -3.96 -22.05 -25.19
CA HIS A 147 -3.79 -21.37 -26.48
C HIS A 147 -3.08 -20.01 -26.38
N VAL A 148 -3.26 -19.26 -25.28
CA VAL A 148 -2.55 -17.99 -25.04
C VAL A 148 -1.07 -18.24 -24.75
N ASN A 149 -0.75 -19.23 -23.93
CA ASN A 149 0.65 -19.62 -23.68
C ASN A 149 1.31 -20.12 -24.97
N GLU A 150 0.70 -21.04 -25.72
CA GLU A 150 1.25 -21.57 -26.98
C GLU A 150 1.43 -20.54 -28.11
N LYS A 151 0.74 -19.39 -28.04
CA LYS A 151 0.94 -18.26 -28.97
C LYS A 151 2.01 -17.27 -28.48
N GLN A 152 2.22 -17.14 -27.17
CA GLN A 152 3.29 -16.30 -26.64
C GLN A 152 4.68 -16.92 -26.84
N TRP A 153 4.82 -18.25 -26.73
CA TRP A 153 6.10 -18.94 -26.97
C TRP A 153 6.48 -19.07 -28.47
N ARG A 154 5.52 -18.89 -29.39
CA ARG A 154 5.76 -18.95 -30.85
C ARG A 154 6.18 -17.62 -31.48
N ASN A 155 6.07 -16.51 -30.75
CA ASN A 155 6.47 -15.17 -31.21
C ASN A 155 7.75 -14.66 -30.49
N GLN A 156 8.40 -15.53 -29.72
CA GLN A 156 9.76 -15.33 -29.21
C GLN A 156 10.70 -16.31 -29.93
N ASP A 157 10.73 -16.22 -31.26
CA ASP A 157 11.89 -16.74 -31.98
C ASP A 157 13.05 -15.80 -31.71
N PHE A 158 14.08 -16.37 -31.09
CA PHE A 158 15.35 -15.76 -30.74
C PHE A 158 15.97 -15.05 -31.96
N TYR A 159 16.20 -13.74 -31.81
CA TYR A 159 17.38 -13.06 -32.33
C TYR A 159 18.03 -12.29 -31.18
#